data_AF-A0A7W1KQF3-F1
#
_entry.id   AF-A0A7W1KQF3-F1
#
_cell.length_a   1.000
_cell.length_b   1.000
_cell.length_c   1.000
_cell.angle_alpha   90.00
_cell.angle_beta   90.00
_cell.angle_gamma   90.00
#
_symmetry.space_group_name_H-M   'P 1'
#
loop_
_entity.id
_entity.type
_entity.pdbx_description
1 polymer ?
#
loop_
_entity_poly.entity_id
_entity_poly.type
_entity_poly.pdbx_seq_one_letter_code
_entity_poly.pdbx_strand_id
1 'polypeptide(L)' 'MPKFLTYNVIPKLPPALEPLREMVFNVWWTWEPSARRLFRHLDPELWDRTNHNPVRMLQLSRQARLVEVSQDDDFLREL' A
#
# COMPACT_ATOMS: atom_id res chain seq x y z
N MET A 1 -34.45 6.84 5.14
CA MET A 1 -33.11 7.04 4.54
C MET A 1 -32.23 5.87 4.97
N PRO A 2 -31.56 5.16 4.05
CA PRO A 2 -30.60 4.13 4.45
C PRO A 2 -29.42 4.78 5.19
N LYS A 3 -29.05 4.24 6.36
CA LYS A 3 -27.82 4.61 7.08
C LYS A 3 -26.67 3.82 6.46
N PHE A 4 -25.75 4.51 5.81
CA PHE A 4 -24.47 3.92 5.42
C PHE A 4 -23.53 3.99 6.62
N LEU A 5 -23.11 2.83 7.13
CA LEU A 5 -21.95 2.76 8.03
C LEU A 5 -20.70 2.57 7.18
N THR A 6 -19.81 3.55 7.24
CA THR A 6 -18.48 3.45 6.62
C THR A 6 -17.55 2.73 7.57
N TYR A 7 -17.10 1.54 7.19
CA TYR A 7 -16.06 0.80 7.90
C TYR A 7 -14.73 1.02 7.21
N ASN A 8 -13.75 1.59 7.91
CA ASN A 8 -12.39 1.73 7.40
C ASN A 8 -11.60 0.48 7.77
N VAL A 9 -11.42 -0.43 6.83
CA VAL A 9 -10.59 -1.63 7.04
C VAL A 9 -9.13 -1.21 6.94
N ILE A 10 -8.44 -1.23 8.08
CA ILE A 10 -7.00 -0.98 8.13
C ILE A 10 -6.33 -2.35 7.98
N PRO A 11 -5.57 -2.59 6.90
CA PRO A 11 -4.83 -3.83 6.72
C PRO A 11 -3.79 -3.96 7.83
N LYS A 12 -3.57 -5.18 8.33
CA LYS A 12 -2.51 -5.44 9.29
C LYS A 12 -1.18 -5.51 8.55
N LEU A 13 -0.41 -4.43 8.59
CA LEU A 13 0.91 -4.40 8.01
C LEU A 13 1.89 -5.22 8.87
N PRO A 14 2.72 -6.08 8.26
CA PRO A 14 3.90 -6.63 8.93
C PRO A 14 4.83 -5.50 9.39
N PRO A 15 5.57 -5.65 10.50
CA PRO A 15 6.44 -4.60 11.03
C PRO A 15 7.44 -4.05 10.01
N ALA A 16 7.95 -4.89 9.11
CA ALA A 16 8.88 -4.48 8.05
C ALA A 16 8.24 -3.54 7.02
N LEU A 17 6.91 -3.58 6.86
CA LEU A 17 6.16 -2.75 5.91
C LEU A 17 5.51 -1.53 6.56
N GLU A 18 5.75 -1.31 7.85
CA GLU A 18 5.24 -0.14 8.57
C GLU A 18 5.63 1.21 7.94
N PRO A 19 6.84 1.38 7.33
CA PRO A 19 7.19 2.60 6.61
C PRO A 19 6.23 2.95 5.47
N LEU A 20 5.57 1.96 4.83
CA LEU A 20 4.55 2.22 3.81
C LEU A 20 3.37 3.00 4.40
N ARG A 21 3.00 2.74 5.67
CA ARG A 21 1.92 3.47 6.34
C ARG A 21 2.25 4.95 6.47
N GLU A 22 3.48 5.28 6.83
CA GLU A 22 3.92 6.66 6.93
C GLU A 22 3.97 7.33 5.54
N MET A 23 4.48 6.60 4.54
CA MET A 23 4.57 7.08 3.17
C MET A 23 3.19 7.41 2.60
N VAL A 24 2.16 6.60 2.79
CA VAL A 24 0.81 6.87 2.23
C VAL A 24 0.12 8.10 2.83
N PHE A 25 0.46 8.48 4.06
CA PHE A 25 -0.06 9.69 4.70
C PHE A 25 0.77 10.94 4.40
N ASN A 26 1.91 10.80 3.71
CA ASN A 26 2.74 11.91 3.29
C ASN A 26 2.49 12.27 1.81
N VAL A 27 2.00 13.48 1.53
CA VAL A 27 1.68 13.93 0.15
C VAL A 27 2.88 13.86 -0.81
N TRP A 28 4.11 13.78 -0.28
CA TRP A 28 5.34 13.59 -1.04
C TRP A 28 5.29 12.46 -2.09
N TRP A 29 4.59 11.36 -1.82
CA TRP A 29 4.50 10.23 -2.77
C TRP A 29 3.84 10.62 -4.10
N THR A 30 3.06 11.71 -4.15
CA THR A 30 2.34 12.13 -5.35
C THR A 30 3.27 12.66 -6.46
N TRP A 31 4.40 13.26 -6.08
CA TRP A 31 5.38 13.80 -7.02
C TRP A 31 6.69 13.02 -7.06
N GLU A 32 6.94 12.13 -6.10
CA GLU A 32 8.15 11.31 -6.08
C GLU A 32 8.00 10.05 -6.98
N PRO A 33 8.80 9.92 -8.05
CA PRO A 33 8.73 8.75 -8.93
C PRO A 33 9.15 7.45 -8.24
N SER A 34 10.10 7.48 -7.30
CA SER A 34 10.53 6.27 -6.58
C SER A 34 9.42 5.67 -5.71
N ALA A 35 8.72 6.50 -4.94
CA ALA A 35 7.56 6.08 -4.15
C ALA A 35 6.47 5.44 -5.03
N ARG A 36 6.16 6.03 -6.20
CA ARG A 36 5.19 5.45 -7.14
C ARG A 36 5.65 4.11 -7.72
N ARG A 37 6.95 3.92 -7.94
CA ARG A 37 7.51 2.63 -8.37
C ARG A 37 7.38 1.57 -7.28
N LEU A 38 7.62 1.94 -6.02
CA LEU A 38 7.48 1.04 -4.87
C LEU A 38 6.06 0.48 -4.76
N PHE A 39 5.05 1.35 -4.81
CA PHE A 39 3.64 0.90 -4.81
C PHE A 39 3.31 0.06 -6.05
N ARG A 40 3.83 0.40 -7.22
CA ARG A 40 3.64 -0.45 -8.42
C ARG A 40 4.32 -1.82 -8.27
N HIS A 41 5.48 -1.90 -7.65
CA HIS A 41 6.20 -3.15 -7.40
C HIS A 41 5.41 -4.06 -6.45
N LEU A 42 4.74 -3.48 -5.44
CA LEU A 42 3.94 -4.22 -4.48
C LEU A 42 2.87 -5.09 -5.16
N ASP A 43 2.08 -4.51 -6.05
CA ASP A 43 1.08 -5.20 -6.89
C ASP A 43 0.68 -4.30 -8.08
N PRO A 44 1.20 -4.56 -9.30
CA PRO A 44 0.93 -3.71 -10.46
C PRO A 44 -0.54 -3.66 -10.86
N GLU A 45 -1.25 -4.78 -10.76
CA GLU A 45 -2.67 -4.86 -11.14
C GLU A 45 -3.53 -4.06 -10.15
N LEU A 46 -3.24 -4.21 -8.85
CA LEU A 46 -3.96 -3.48 -7.81
C LEU A 46 -3.64 -1.98 -7.85
N TRP A 47 -2.42 -1.61 -8.19
CA TRP A 47 -2.01 -0.23 -8.38
C TRP A 47 -2.84 0.47 -9.48
N ASP A 48 -3.03 -0.19 -10.62
CA ASP A 48 -3.86 0.35 -11.70
C ASP A 48 -5.35 0.37 -11.31
N ARG A 49 -5.85 -0.71 -10.69
CA ARG A 49 -7.25 -0.81 -10.23
C ARG A 49 -7.62 0.20 -9.15
N THR A 50 -6.66 0.62 -8.34
CA THR A 50 -6.87 1.65 -7.31
C THR A 50 -6.71 3.07 -7.84
N ASN A 51 -6.48 3.23 -9.15
CA ASN A 51 -6.18 4.50 -9.79
C ASN A 51 -4.99 5.20 -9.13
N HIS A 52 -3.91 4.44 -8.87
CA HIS A 52 -2.68 4.97 -8.28
C HIS A 52 -2.88 5.57 -6.87
N ASN A 53 -3.86 5.08 -6.12
CA ASN A 53 -4.11 5.51 -4.74
C ASN A 53 -3.49 4.50 -3.77
N PRO A 54 -2.36 4.83 -3.12
CA PRO A 54 -1.64 3.88 -2.29
C PRO A 54 -2.38 3.57 -0.98
N VAL A 55 -3.19 4.50 -0.46
CA VAL A 55 -4.07 4.22 0.70
C VAL A 55 -5.07 3.13 0.34
N ARG A 56 -5.77 3.30 -0.78
CA ARG A 56 -6.76 2.32 -1.26
C ARG A 56 -6.10 1.00 -1.64
N MET A 57 -4.89 1.05 -2.19
CA MET A 57 -4.09 -0.12 -2.50
C MET A 57 -3.81 -0.93 -1.25
N LEU A 58 -3.25 -0.34 -0.20
CA LEU A 58 -2.97 -1.06 1.05
C LEU A 58 -4.25 -1.68 1.63
N GLN A 59 -5.37 -0.95 1.61
CA GLN A 59 -6.67 -1.46 2.09
C GLN A 59 -7.20 -2.67 1.33
N LEU A 60 -6.89 -2.77 0.03
CA LEU A 60 -7.33 -3.87 -0.83
C LEU A 60 -6.27 -4.97 -0.98
N SER A 61 -5.04 -4.72 -0.52
CA SER A 61 -3.95 -5.69 -0.57
C SER A 61 -4.29 -6.94 0.23
N ARG A 62 -4.09 -8.10 -0.39
CA ARG A 62 -4.25 -9.39 0.29
C ARG A 62 -3.18 -9.53 1.37
N GLN A 63 -3.58 -9.99 2.56
CA GLN A 63 -2.63 -10.22 3.65
C GLN A 63 -1.46 -11.13 3.25
N ALA A 64 -1.72 -12.17 2.45
CA ALA A 64 -0.68 -13.08 1.97
C ALA A 64 0.40 -12.35 1.15
N ARG A 65 0.01 -11.39 0.30
CA ARG A 65 0.94 -10.60 -0.50
C ARG A 65 1.77 -9.66 0.38
N LEU A 66 1.16 -9.03 1.38
CA LEU A 66 1.88 -8.20 2.35
C LEU A 66 2.91 -9.02 3.13
N VAL A 67 2.57 -10.25 3.52
CA VAL A 67 3.51 -11.16 4.21
C VAL A 67 4.65 -11.59 3.28
N GLU A 68 4.34 -11.99 2.05
CA GLU A 68 5.34 -12.35 1.04
C GLU A 68 6.35 -11.22 0.81
N VAL A 69 5.87 -10.01 0.54
CA VAL A 69 6.72 -8.85 0.25
C VAL A 69 7.48 -8.38 1.50
N SER A 70 6.95 -8.63 2.70
CA SER A 70 7.70 -8.36 3.94
C SER A 70 8.90 -9.29 4.17
N GLN A 71 9.05 -10.34 3.37
CA GLN A 71 10.19 -11.27 3.39
C GLN A 71 11.06 -11.15 2.14
N ASP A 72 10.75 -10.20 1.25
CA ASP A 72 11.49 -9.94 0.03
C ASP A 72 12.58 -8.90 0.30
N ASP A 73 13.84 -9.35 0.35
CA ASP A 73 14.99 -8.50 0.62
C ASP A 73 15.18 -7.41 -0.44
N ASP A 74 14.81 -7.66 -1.70
CA ASP A 74 14.95 -6.65 -2.76
C ASP A 74 13.91 -5.55 -2.58
N PHE A 75 12.68 -5.91 -2.22
CA PHE A 75 11.65 -4.93 -1.89
C PHE A 75 12.00 -4.10 -0.65
N LEU A 76 12.50 -4.75 0.41
CA LEU A 76 12.86 -4.07 1.66
C LEU A 76 14.06 -3.12 1.50
N ARG A 77 14.92 -3.32 0.48
CA ARG A 77 15.99 -2.38 0.14
C ARG A 77 15.49 -1.14 -0.61
N GLU A 78 14.36 -1.25 -1.31
CA GLU A 78 13.72 -0.13 -2.02
C GLU A 78 12.80 0.71 -1.11
N LEU A 79 12.39 0.15 0.03
CA LEU A 79 11.51 0.77 1.04
C LEU A 79 12.25 1.80 1.91
#